data_AF-A0A7X4GL56-F1
#
_entry.id   AF-A0A7X4GL56-F1
#
_cell.length_a   1.000
_cell.length_b   1.000
_cell.length_c   1.000
_cell.angle_alpha   90.00
_cell.angle_beta   90.00
_cell.angle_gamma   90.00
#
_symmetry.space_group_name_H-M   'P 1'
#
loop_
_entity.id
_entity.type
_entity.pdbx_description
1 polymer ?
#
loop_
_entity_poly.entity_id
_entity_poly.type
_entity_poly.pdbx_seq_one_letter_code
_entity_poly.pdbx_strand_id
1 'polypeptide(L)' 'MTHITHPTVFNVDGVKFQVTALTQLTDQEAAKIVRRFIAGRKFTKKDIGKTIQVVTLFDQESIGLL' A
#
# COMPACT_ATOMS: atom_id res chain seq x y z
N MET A 1 10.38 16.38 -3.73
CA MET A 1 9.06 15.71 -3.75
C MET A 1 8.78 15.22 -2.33
N THR A 2 7.69 15.66 -1.71
CA THR A 2 7.29 15.25 -0.36
C THR A 2 6.52 13.94 -0.44
N HIS A 3 6.95 12.93 0.33
CA HIS A 3 6.28 11.64 0.38
C HIS A 3 5.30 11.66 1.56
N ILE A 4 4.01 11.45 1.28
CA ILE A 4 2.94 11.37 2.27
C ILE A 4 2.73 9.89 2.61
N THR A 5 3.01 9.53 3.85
CA THR A 5 2.70 8.19 4.35
C THR A 5 1.27 8.16 4.83
N HIS A 6 0.49 7.24 4.30
CA HIS A 6 -0.88 7.01 4.74
C HIS A 6 -0.87 6.43 6.17
N PRO A 7 -1.68 6.96 7.10
CA PRO A 7 -1.64 6.54 8.50
C PRO A 7 -2.13 5.10 8.72
N THR A 8 -3.02 4.61 7.83
CA THR A 8 -3.60 3.28 7.96
C THR A 8 -2.61 2.17 7.59
N VAL A 9 -2.39 1.26 8.52
CA VAL A 9 -1.62 0.03 8.33
C VAL A 9 -2.58 -1.12 8.06
N PHE A 10 -2.46 -1.73 6.89
CA PHE A 10 -3.27 -2.87 6.49
C PHE A 10 -2.60 -4.17 6.94
N ASN A 11 -3.31 -5.05 7.64
CA ASN A 11 -2.79 -6.36 8.01
C ASN A 11 -3.45 -7.43 7.13
N VAL A 12 -2.65 -8.15 6.35
CA VAL A 12 -3.11 -9.23 5.48
C VAL A 12 -2.24 -10.45 5.73
N ASP A 13 -2.86 -11.56 6.14
CA ASP A 13 -2.17 -12.83 6.45
C ASP A 13 -0.99 -12.70 7.44
N GLY A 14 -1.10 -11.75 8.38
CA GLY A 14 -0.06 -11.49 9.39
C GLY A 14 1.11 -10.65 8.88
N VAL A 15 1.04 -10.15 7.64
CA VAL A 15 1.96 -9.18 7.06
C VAL A 15 1.33 -7.79 7.16
N LYS A 16 2.09 -6.83 7.68
CA LYS A 16 1.65 -5.43 7.78
C LYS A 16 2.06 -4.68 6.53
N PHE A 17 1.16 -3.87 5.98
CA PHE A 17 1.39 -3.06 4.79
C PHE A 17 1.13 -1.59 5.13
N GLN A 18 2.07 -0.74 4.77
CA GLN A 18 1.97 0.70 4.94
C GLN A 18 2.13 1.36 3.59
N VAL A 19 1.18 2.21 3.20
CA VAL A 19 1.20 2.85 1.88
C VAL A 19 1.83 4.23 1.99
N THR A 20 2.80 4.52 1.13
CA THR A 20 3.42 5.84 0.99
C THR A 20 3.22 6.32 -0.43
N ALA A 21 2.66 7.50 -0.60
CA ALA A 21 2.34 8.09 -1.90
C ALA A 21 2.85 9.54 -1.98
N LEU A 22 2.81 10.13 -3.17
CA LEU A 22 3.12 11.55 -3.37
C LEU A 22 1.92 12.46 -3.07
N THR A 23 0.73 11.89 -2.98
CA THR A 23 -0.54 12.58 -2.73
C THR A 23 -1.26 11.95 -1.53
N GLN A 24 -2.26 12.67 -1.00
CA GLN A 24 -3.09 12.14 0.07
C GLN A 24 -4.06 11.11 -0.52
N LEU A 25 -3.94 9.86 -0.05
CA LEU A 25 -4.85 8.78 -0.43
C LEU A 25 -5.98 8.68 0.59
N THR A 26 -7.14 8.25 0.13
CA THR A 26 -8.21 7.73 0.99
C THR A 26 -7.89 6.29 1.42
N ASP A 27 -8.52 5.84 2.51
CA ASP A 27 -8.40 4.44 2.95
C ASP A 27 -8.79 3.45 1.86
N GLN A 28 -9.79 3.78 1.03
CA GLN A 28 -10.23 2.91 -0.08
C GLN A 28 -9.16 2.79 -1.16
N GLU A 29 -8.53 3.90 -1.54
CA GLU A 29 -7.45 3.91 -2.54
C GLU A 29 -6.21 3.19 -2.02
N ALA A 30 -5.83 3.46 -0.77
CA ALA A 30 -4.72 2.76 -0.12
C ALA A 30 -4.99 1.24 -0.04
N ALA A 31 -6.22 0.83 0.31
CA ALA A 31 -6.60 -0.58 0.33
C ALA A 31 -6.54 -1.23 -1.06
N LYS A 32 -6.98 -0.54 -2.12
CA LYS A 32 -6.85 -1.02 -3.51
C LYS A 32 -5.40 -1.21 -3.92
N ILE A 33 -4.52 -0.27 -3.55
CA ILE A 33 -3.08 -0.35 -3.82
C ILE A 33 -2.48 -1.58 -3.13
N VAL A 34 -2.78 -1.77 -1.84
CA VAL A 34 -2.33 -2.97 -1.11
C VAL A 34 -2.87 -4.23 -1.77
N ARG A 35 -4.17 -4.28 -2.12
CA ARG A 35 -4.79 -5.43 -2.80
C ARG A 35 -4.13 -5.77 -4.14
N ARG A 36 -3.83 -4.77 -4.97
CA ARG A 36 -3.11 -5.00 -6.24
C ARG A 36 -1.67 -5.47 -5.98
N PHE A 37 -1.01 -4.89 -4.99
CA PHE A 37 0.34 -5.28 -4.61
C PHE A 37 0.43 -6.73 -4.11
N ILE A 38 -0.54 -7.16 -3.31
CA ILE A 38 -0.61 -8.55 -2.83
C ILE A 38 -1.02 -9.52 -3.94
N ALA A 39 -1.90 -9.13 -4.87
CA ALA A 39 -2.36 -10.01 -5.94
C ALA A 39 -1.21 -10.47 -6.86
N GLY A 40 -0.19 -9.62 -7.05
CA GLY A 40 0.99 -9.93 -7.85
C GLY A 40 2.13 -10.63 -7.09
N ARG A 41 1.98 -10.90 -5.78
CA ARG A 41 3.07 -11.42 -4.93
C ARG A 41 2.62 -12.57 -4.05
N LYS A 42 3.48 -13.58 -3.90
CA LYS A 42 3.30 -14.64 -2.89
C LYS A 42 4.06 -14.26 -1.64
N PHE A 43 3.35 -14.05 -0.54
CA PHE A 43 3.97 -13.83 0.77
C PHE A 43 4.31 -15.17 1.40
N THR A 44 5.51 -15.28 1.95
CA THR A 44 5.96 -16.49 2.63
C THR A 44 5.85 -16.32 4.13
N LYS A 45 5.96 -17.42 4.88
CA LYS A 45 5.96 -17.37 6.35
C LYS A 45 7.08 -16.50 6.94
N LYS A 46 8.12 -16.18 6.17
CA LYS A 46 9.22 -15.27 6.57
C LYS A 46 8.83 -13.79 6.50
N ASP A 47 7.71 -13.47 5.86
CA ASP A 47 7.20 -12.11 5.70
C ASP A 47 6.17 -11.78 6.79
N ILE A 48 5.63 -12.80 7.46
CA ILE A 48 4.72 -12.67 8.60
C ILE A 48 5.46 -11.92 9.72
N GLY A 49 4.83 -10.88 10.25
CA GLY A 49 5.39 -10.00 11.27
C GLY A 49 6.24 -8.84 10.74
N LYS A 50 6.53 -8.81 9.42
CA LYS A 50 7.21 -7.66 8.80
C LYS A 50 6.22 -6.59 8.40
N THR A 51 6.70 -5.35 8.40
CA THR A 51 6.01 -4.20 7.81
C THR A 51 6.59 -3.94 6.42
N ILE A 52 5.78 -4.14 5.39
CA ILE A 52 6.11 -3.86 4.01
C ILE A 52 5.60 -2.47 3.65
N GLN A 53 6.51 -1.57 3.32
CA GLN A 53 6.14 -0.27 2.78
C GLN A 53 5.86 -0.38 1.28
N VAL A 54 4.64 -0.05 0.89
CA VAL A 54 4.19 0.02 -0.50
C VAL A 54 4.30 1.47 -0.93
N VAL A 55 5.40 1.79 -1.62
CA VAL A 55 5.62 3.12 -2.17
C VAL A 55 4.98 3.19 -3.55
N THR A 56 4.11 4.16 -3.74
CA THR A 56 3.50 4.44 -5.03
C THR A 56 3.83 5.86 -5.50
N LEU A 57 4.01 6.00 -6.81
CA LEU A 57 4.29 7.27 -7.49
C LEU A 57 3.03 7.80 -8.21
N PHE A 58 1.84 7.23 -7.95
CA PHE A 58 0.62 7.71 -8.59
C PHE A 58 0.37 9.18 -8.26
N ASP A 59 0.31 9.99 -9.31
CA ASP A 59 -0.26 11.33 -9.27
C ASP A 59 -1.79 11.23 -9.22
N GLN A 60 -2.48 12.27 -8.75
CA GLN A 60 -3.91 12.26 -8.43
C GLN A 60 -4.78 11.81 -9.62
N GLU A 61 -4.33 12.10 -10.85
CA GLU A 61 -5.00 11.68 -12.09
C GLU A 61 -4.97 10.16 -12.34
N SER A 62 -3.93 9.46 -11.87
CA SER A 62 -3.78 8.02 -12.07
C SER A 62 -4.57 7.18 -11.06
N ILE A 63 -5.02 7.80 -9.96
CA ILE A 63 -5.72 7.10 -8.87
C ILE A 63 -7.13 6.71 -9.31
N GLY A 64 -7.76 7.46 -10.22
CA GLY A 64 -9.06 7.14 -10.81
C GLY A 64 -9.08 5.86 -11.67
N LEU A 65 -7.91 5.30 -12.00
CA LEU A 65 -7.76 4.05 -12.78
C LEU A 65 -7.49 2.81 -11.89
N LEU A 66 -7.51 2.98 -10.55
CA LEU A 66 -7.29 1.93 -9.54
C LEU A 66 -8.55 1.16 -9.14
#